data_AF-A0A7S2VUS4-F1
#
_entry.id   AF-A0A7S2VUS4-F1
#
_cell.length_a   1.000
_cell.length_b   1.000
_cell.length_c   1.000
_cell.angle_alpha   90.00
_cell.angle_beta   90.00
_cell.angle_gamma   90.00
#
_symmetry.space_group_name_H-M   'P 1'
#
loop_
_entity.id
_entity.type
_entity.pdbx_description
1 polymer ?
#
loop_
_entity_poly.entity_id
_entity_poly.type
_entity_poly.pdbx_seq_one_letter_code
_entity_poly.pdbx_strand_id
1 'polypeptide(L)'
;TLTLTNSEHLPFQFSFDKATFDCTDELVASTGQKPVVEFSPSSGTVGPNESLTINATFTPRLEKMYNYNVVCKVKNKPTRLTLNVKGEGYAIHESLHIESADGSVVTLAPR
;
A
#
# COMPACT_ATOMS: atom_id res chain seq x y z
N THR A 1 -4.29 -5.74 -8.44
CA THR A 1 -5.63 -6.10 -7.93
C THR A 1 -5.58 -7.49 -7.31
N LEU A 2 -6.50 -7.83 -6.42
CA LEU A 2 -6.57 -9.14 -5.75
C LEU A 2 -8.03 -9.61 -5.62
N THR A 3 -8.26 -10.92 -5.55
CA THR A 3 -9.61 -11.50 -5.52
C THR A 3 -9.84 -12.23 -4.20
N LEU A 4 -10.95 -11.89 -3.53
CA LEU A 4 -11.41 -12.56 -2.31
C LEU A 4 -12.56 -13.49 -2.67
N THR A 5 -12.33 -14.80 -2.57
CA THR A 5 -13.33 -15.82 -2.91
C THR A 5 -13.90 -16.46 -1.64
N ASN A 6 -15.23 -16.52 -1.56
CA ASN A 6 -15.94 -17.24 -0.52
C ASN A 6 -16.49 -18.55 -1.08
N SER A 7 -15.79 -19.66 -0.84
CA SER A 7 -16.22 -21.00 -1.28
C SER A 7 -17.17 -21.70 -0.29
N GLU A 8 -17.82 -20.95 0.59
CA GLU A 8 -18.70 -21.48 1.63
C GLU A 8 -20.17 -21.21 1.29
N HIS A 9 -21.07 -21.92 1.98
CA HIS A 9 -22.52 -21.81 1.81
C HIS A 9 -23.15 -20.61 2.55
N LEU A 10 -22.37 -19.88 3.36
CA LEU A 10 -22.82 -18.70 4.09
C LEU A 10 -22.06 -17.45 3.63
N PRO A 11 -22.71 -16.26 3.66
CA PRO A 11 -22.03 -15.01 3.40
C PRO A 11 -21.10 -14.63 4.56
N PHE A 12 -19.95 -14.03 4.22
CA PHE A 12 -18.99 -13.55 5.23
C PHE A 12 -18.70 -12.06 5.07
N GLN A 13 -18.72 -11.37 6.21
CA GLN A 13 -18.26 -9.99 6.29
C GLN A 13 -16.74 -9.98 6.42
N PHE A 14 -16.08 -9.08 5.69
CA PHE A 14 -14.65 -8.87 5.76
C PHE A 14 -14.31 -7.40 6.00
N SER A 15 -13.15 -7.15 6.60
CA SER A 15 -12.55 -5.83 6.68
C SER A 15 -11.02 -5.91 6.75
N PHE A 16 -10.34 -5.01 6.05
CA PHE A 16 -8.91 -4.82 6.17
C PHE A 16 -8.57 -4.02 7.43
N ASP A 17 -7.66 -4.54 8.24
CA ASP A 17 -7.25 -3.92 9.50
C ASP A 17 -6.25 -2.80 9.24
N LYS A 18 -6.74 -1.56 9.17
CA LYS A 18 -5.96 -0.34 8.91
C LYS A 18 -4.73 -0.17 9.82
N ALA A 19 -4.74 -0.75 11.02
CA ALA A 19 -3.61 -0.71 11.96
C ALA A 19 -2.40 -1.54 11.49
N THR A 20 -2.57 -2.41 10.49
CA THR A 20 -1.52 -3.33 10.01
C THR A 20 -0.73 -2.81 8.81
N PHE A 21 -1.08 -1.62 8.28
CA PHE A 21 -0.45 -1.05 7.08
C PHE A 21 -0.50 0.49 7.01
N ASP A 22 -0.31 1.17 8.15
CA ASP A 22 -0.18 2.64 8.24
C ASP A 22 -1.36 3.41 7.59
N CYS A 23 -2.57 2.86 7.68
CA CYS A 23 -3.77 3.42 7.03
C CYS A 23 -4.81 3.88 8.06
N THR A 24 -4.43 4.06 9.33
CA THR A 24 -5.36 4.50 10.38
C THR A 24 -5.77 5.96 10.15
N ASP A 25 -7.03 6.27 10.48
CA ASP A 25 -7.57 7.61 10.29
C ASP A 25 -6.82 8.65 11.15
N GLU A 26 -6.32 8.26 12.31
CA GLU A 26 -5.45 9.07 13.19
C GLU A 26 -4.10 9.42 12.52
N LEU A 27 -3.47 8.45 11.86
CA LEU A 27 -2.18 8.66 11.18
C LEU A 27 -2.38 9.55 9.93
N VAL A 28 -3.47 9.35 9.20
CA VAL A 28 -3.84 10.22 8.07
C VAL A 28 -4.16 11.64 8.55
N ALA A 29 -4.90 11.80 9.65
CA ALA A 29 -5.25 13.12 10.20
C ALA A 29 -4.03 13.88 10.74
N SER A 30 -3.12 13.18 11.43
CA SER A 30 -1.91 13.79 12.01
C SER A 30 -0.86 14.17 10.96
N THR A 31 -0.73 13.40 9.88
CA THR A 31 0.25 13.64 8.82
C THR A 31 -0.30 14.48 7.65
N GLY A 32 -1.63 14.62 7.55
CA GLY A 32 -2.30 15.25 6.41
C GLY A 32 -2.12 14.49 5.09
N GLN A 33 -1.70 13.23 5.19
CA GLN A 33 -1.05 12.51 4.12
C GLN A 33 -1.84 11.21 3.84
N LYS A 34 -2.15 10.90 2.57
CA LYS A 34 -2.87 9.66 2.19
C LYS A 34 -2.09 8.40 2.62
N PRO A 35 -2.73 7.24 2.79
CA PRO A 35 -2.01 6.00 3.06
C PRO A 35 -1.06 5.60 1.91
N VAL A 36 -0.02 4.84 2.22
CA VAL A 36 0.90 4.29 1.20
C VAL A 36 0.24 3.15 0.43
N VAL A 37 -0.59 2.35 1.11
CA VAL A 37 -1.39 1.29 0.51
C VAL A 37 -2.85 1.53 0.84
N GLU A 38 -3.70 1.52 -0.17
CA GLU A 38 -5.16 1.62 -0.03
C GLU A 38 -5.84 0.41 -0.70
N PHE A 39 -6.88 -0.13 -0.05
CA PHE A 39 -7.70 -1.21 -0.58
C PHE A 39 -9.12 -0.75 -0.83
N SER A 40 -9.68 -1.07 -2.00
CA SER A 40 -11.06 -0.72 -2.37
C SER A 40 -11.79 -1.89 -3.02
N PRO A 41 -12.88 -2.41 -2.42
CA PRO A 41 -13.43 -2.03 -1.12
C PRO A 41 -12.53 -2.46 0.06
N SER A 42 -12.44 -1.63 1.10
CA SER A 42 -11.67 -1.95 2.33
C SER A 42 -12.44 -2.81 3.34
N SER A 43 -13.76 -2.92 3.16
CA SER A 43 -14.65 -3.80 3.91
C SER A 43 -15.90 -4.10 3.09
N GLY A 44 -16.62 -5.16 3.45
CA GLY A 44 -17.84 -5.54 2.77
C GLY A 44 -18.31 -6.94 3.14
N THR A 45 -19.20 -7.49 2.31
CA THR A 45 -19.70 -8.86 2.44
C THR A 45 -19.44 -9.58 1.14
N VAL A 46 -18.96 -10.81 1.21
CA VAL A 46 -18.87 -11.73 0.07
C VAL A 46 -19.96 -12.79 0.25
N GLY A 47 -20.86 -12.93 -0.72
CA GLY A 47 -21.93 -13.91 -0.68
C GLY A 47 -21.42 -15.35 -0.81
N PRO A 48 -22.30 -16.34 -0.62
CA PRO A 48 -21.93 -17.75 -0.72
C PRO A 48 -21.53 -18.13 -2.14
N ASN A 49 -20.39 -18.81 -2.28
CA ASN A 49 -19.79 -19.19 -3.58
C ASN A 49 -19.47 -18.00 -4.52
N GLU A 50 -19.38 -16.78 -3.97
CA GLU A 50 -19.06 -15.59 -4.74
C GLU A 50 -17.59 -15.19 -4.59
N SER A 51 -17.14 -14.32 -5.51
CA SER A 51 -15.83 -13.69 -5.44
C SER A 51 -15.95 -12.18 -5.58
N LEU A 52 -15.12 -11.46 -4.84
CA LEU A 52 -15.06 -10.01 -4.85
C LEU A 52 -13.66 -9.56 -5.27
N THR A 53 -13.58 -8.67 -6.26
CA THR A 53 -12.30 -8.05 -6.65
C THR A 53 -12.01 -6.85 -5.76
N ILE A 54 -10.83 -6.83 -5.16
CA ILE A 54 -10.29 -5.74 -4.36
C ILE A 54 -9.18 -5.05 -5.15
N ASN A 55 -9.31 -3.75 -5.33
CA ASN A 55 -8.26 -2.91 -5.88
C ASN A 55 -7.28 -2.52 -4.78
N ALA A 56 -5.99 -2.71 -5.03
CA ALA A 56 -4.92 -2.28 -4.15
C ALA A 56 -4.12 -1.18 -4.87
N THR A 57 -4.08 0.00 -4.28
CA THR A 57 -3.35 1.16 -4.80
C THR A 57 -2.13 1.38 -3.93
N PHE A 58 -0.94 1.44 -4.55
CA PHE A 58 0.32 1.71 -3.87
C PHE A 58 0.86 3.07 -4.29
N THR A 59 1.03 3.97 -3.33
CA THR A 59 1.51 5.34 -3.52
C THR A 59 2.66 5.60 -2.53
N PRO A 60 3.89 5.13 -2.81
CA PRO A 60 5.04 5.37 -1.95
C PRO A 60 5.41 6.85 -1.94
N ARG A 61 5.91 7.33 -0.81
CA ARG A 61 6.32 8.74 -0.63
C ARG A 61 7.77 8.93 -0.27
N LEU A 62 8.36 7.88 0.26
CA LEU A 62 9.75 7.89 0.70
C LEU A 62 10.50 6.88 -0.14
N GLU A 63 11.77 7.20 -0.37
CA GLU A 63 12.71 6.32 -1.04
C GLU A 63 13.15 5.22 -0.09
N LYS A 64 12.27 4.23 0.07
CA LYS A 64 12.47 3.10 0.97
C LYS A 64 11.69 1.88 0.53
N MET A 65 12.11 0.75 1.06
CA MET A 65 11.34 -0.49 0.99
C MET A 65 10.17 -0.45 1.99
N TYR A 66 9.00 -0.85 1.50
CA TYR A 66 7.78 -1.05 2.25
C TYR A 66 7.48 -2.55 2.30
N ASN A 67 7.19 -3.05 3.49
CA ASN A 67 6.81 -4.45 3.71
C ASN A 67 5.72 -4.51 4.77
N TYR A 68 4.47 -4.66 4.32
CA TYR A 68 3.28 -4.70 5.16
C TYR A 68 2.75 -6.12 5.27
N ASN A 69 2.34 -6.50 6.47
CA ASN A 69 1.62 -7.74 6.74
C ASN A 69 0.15 -7.39 7.00
N VAL A 70 -0.57 -7.19 5.90
CA VAL A 70 -1.95 -6.70 5.91
C VAL A 70 -2.88 -7.80 6.42
N VAL A 71 -3.64 -7.51 7.47
CA VAL A 71 -4.62 -8.45 8.01
C VAL A 71 -6.01 -8.15 7.44
N CYS A 72 -6.64 -9.15 6.84
CA CYS A 72 -8.05 -9.16 6.49
C CYS A 72 -8.82 -9.99 7.52
N LYS A 73 -9.69 -9.33 8.29
CA LYS A 73 -10.53 -9.95 9.31
C LYS A 73 -11.81 -10.44 8.64
N VAL A 74 -12.08 -11.74 8.77
CA VAL A 74 -13.35 -12.34 8.35
C VAL A 74 -14.19 -12.58 9.61
N LYS A 75 -15.37 -11.97 9.68
CA LYS A 75 -16.25 -12.08 10.85
C LYS A 75 -16.69 -13.54 11.03
N ASN A 76 -16.78 -14.00 12.28
CA ASN A 76 -17.18 -15.37 12.64
C ASN A 76 -16.25 -16.48 12.13
N LYS A 77 -15.02 -16.14 11.70
CA LYS A 77 -13.97 -17.11 11.39
C LYS A 77 -12.78 -16.88 12.33
N PRO A 78 -12.27 -17.93 12.99
CA PRO A 78 -11.10 -17.80 13.87
C PRO A 78 -9.81 -17.59 13.07
N THR A 79 -9.78 -18.04 11.81
CA THR A 79 -8.62 -17.92 10.92
C THR A 79 -8.51 -16.51 10.37
N ARG A 80 -7.36 -15.88 10.58
CA ARG A 80 -7.03 -14.58 10.00
C ARG A 80 -6.47 -14.76 8.61
N LEU A 81 -6.95 -13.97 7.65
CA LEU A 81 -6.34 -13.89 6.33
C LEU A 81 -5.27 -12.80 6.37
N THR A 82 -4.07 -13.13 5.90
CA THR A 82 -2.93 -12.21 5.90
C THR A 82 -2.35 -12.11 4.50
N LEU A 83 -2.10 -10.88 4.05
CA LEU A 83 -1.45 -10.61 2.78
C LEU A 83 -0.12 -9.90 3.03
N ASN A 84 0.94 -10.38 2.39
CA ASN A 84 2.22 -9.69 2.44
C ASN A 84 2.34 -8.76 1.23
N VAL A 85 2.39 -7.45 1.50
CA VAL A 85 2.50 -6.42 0.47
C VAL A 85 3.90 -5.82 0.55
N LYS A 86 4.68 -6.01 -0.52
CA LYS A 86 6.00 -5.41 -0.66
C LYS A 86 5.99 -4.42 -1.81
N GLY A 87 6.66 -3.31 -1.62
CA GLY A 87 6.86 -2.29 -2.64
C GLY A 87 8.05 -1.43 -2.29
N GLU A 88 8.62 -0.75 -3.27
CA GLU A 88 9.75 0.15 -3.06
C GLU A 88 9.40 1.50 -3.67
N GLY A 89 9.61 2.56 -2.89
CA GLY A 89 9.56 3.92 -3.40
C GLY A 89 10.93 4.31 -3.93
N TYR A 90 10.95 4.96 -5.09
CA TYR A 90 12.14 5.57 -5.67
C TYR A 90 11.81 7.01 -6.05
N ALA A 91 12.76 7.91 -5.89
CA ALA A 91 12.72 9.23 -6.50
C ALA A 91 13.79 9.32 -7.58
N ILE A 92 13.51 10.16 -8.57
CA ILE A 92 14.49 10.48 -9.59
C ILE A 92 15.30 11.65 -9.04
N HIS A 93 16.58 11.42 -8.82
CA HIS A 93 17.52 12.47 -8.48
C HIS A 93 18.15 13.01 -9.77
N GLU A 94 18.02 14.31 -10.00
CA GLU A 94 18.67 15.01 -11.10
C GLU A 94 19.88 15.77 -10.56
N SER A 95 21.02 15.66 -11.23
CA SER A 95 22.22 16.45 -10.96
C SER A 95 22.69 17.12 -12.24
N LEU A 96 23.06 18.39 -12.14
CA LEU A 96 23.62 19.14 -13.26
C LEU A 96 25.14 19.21 -13.09
N HIS A 97 25.88 18.88 -14.15
CA HIS A 97 27.33 18.92 -14.16
C HIS A 97 27.83 19.93 -15.21
N ILE A 98 28.78 20.77 -14.84
CA ILE A 98 29.51 21.63 -15.78
C ILE A 98 30.88 21.00 -16.00
N GLU A 99 31.23 20.75 -17.27
CA GLU A 99 32.58 20.37 -17.68
C GLU A 99 33.28 21.60 -18.29
N SER A 100 34.43 21.95 -17.72
CA SER A 100 35.29 23.03 -18.18
C SER A 100 36.24 22.53 -19.27
N ALA A 101 36.78 23.45 -20.08
CA ALA A 101 37.71 23.11 -21.17
C ALA A 101 39.04 22.46 -20.71
N ASP A 102 39.35 22.55 -19.42
CA ASP A 102 40.49 21.89 -18.76
C ASP A 102 40.14 20.47 -18.26
N GLY A 103 38.91 19.99 -18.50
CA GLY A 103 38.40 18.69 -18.03
C GLY A 103 37.88 18.69 -16.59
N SER A 104 37.86 19.84 -15.91
CA SER A 104 37.32 19.96 -14.56
C SER A 104 35.79 19.84 -14.57
N VAL A 105 35.25 18.92 -13.77
CA VAL A 105 33.79 18.72 -13.63
C VAL A 105 33.30 19.27 -12.29
N VAL A 106 32.29 20.14 -12.33
CA VAL A 106 31.63 20.71 -11.14
C VAL A 106 30.16 20.29 -11.11
N THR A 107 29.73 19.66 -10.02
CA THR A 107 28.32 19.34 -9.77
C THR A 107 27.61 20.55 -9.17
N LEU A 108 26.52 20.97 -9.78
CA LEU A 108 25.66 22.05 -9.30
C LEU A 108 24.56 21.47 -8.41
N ALA A 109 24.42 22.02 -7.21
CA ALA A 109 23.29 21.71 -6.33
C ALA A 109 22.03 22.45 -6.80
N PRO A 110 20.83 21.84 -6.66
CA PRO A 110 19.58 22.57 -6.80
C PRO A 110 19.52 23.71 -5.76
N ARG A 111 18.98 24.86 -6.16
CA ARG A 111 18.93 26.08 -5.34
C ARG A 111 17.75 26.09 -4.37
#